data_AF-A0A182PBR9-F1
#
_entry.id   AF-A0A182PBR9-F1
#
_cell.length_a   1.000
_cell.length_b   1.000
_cell.length_c   1.000
_cell.angle_alpha   90.00
_cell.angle_beta   90.00
_cell.angle_gamma   90.00
#
_symmetry.space_group_name_H-M   'P 1'
#
loop_
_entity.id
_entity.type
_entity.pdbx_description
1 polymer ?
#
loop_
_entity_poly.entity_id
_entity_poly.type
_entity_poly.pdbx_seq_one_letter_code
_entity_poly.pdbx_strand_id
1 'polypeptide(L)'
;MQVEPSLLAVSCIASATRGLNVSTKLAVGYDLCRMTMHDLGKIDLMVKIIEDIVAREIADKQCQQQQAAQQQAQLAAASSSCKEQYQQAPQKLANATNSTGGPPQQQQPETPTDVQFIYF
;
A
#
# COMPACT_ATOMS: atom_id res chain seq x y z
N MET A 1 3.16 -1.43 -31.27
CA MET A 1 4.55 -1.01 -31.48
C MET A 1 5.42 -2.26 -31.29
N GLN A 2 6.08 -2.76 -32.33
CA GLN A 2 6.96 -3.93 -32.19
C GLN A 2 8.36 -3.40 -31.89
N VAL A 3 8.81 -3.55 -30.65
CA VAL A 3 10.12 -3.06 -30.19
C VAL A 3 11.08 -4.24 -30.16
N GLU A 4 12.32 -4.02 -30.61
CA GLU A 4 13.35 -5.05 -30.52
C GLU A 4 13.63 -5.39 -29.05
N PRO A 5 13.72 -6.68 -28.66
CA PRO A 5 13.91 -7.06 -27.26
C PRO A 5 15.17 -6.46 -26.63
N SER A 6 16.25 -6.35 -27.42
CA SER A 6 17.52 -5.73 -26.99
C SER A 6 17.35 -4.24 -26.67
N LEU A 7 16.59 -3.51 -27.50
CA LEU A 7 16.28 -2.10 -27.33
C LEU A 7 15.38 -1.88 -26.10
N LEU A 8 14.43 -2.77 -25.86
CA LEU A 8 13.61 -2.71 -24.65
C LEU A 8 14.45 -2.95 -23.39
N ALA A 9 15.26 -4.02 -23.39
CA ALA A 9 16.10 -4.38 -22.25
C ALA A 9 17.08 -3.27 -21.87
N VAL A 10 17.78 -2.70 -22.87
CA VAL A 10 18.74 -1.61 -22.64
C VAL A 10 18.06 -0.36 -22.08
N SER A 11 16.87 -0.04 -22.57
CA SER A 11 16.10 1.12 -22.11
C SER A 11 15.60 0.92 -20.67
N CYS A 12 15.19 -0.30 -20.30
CA CYS A 12 14.84 -0.62 -18.91
C CYS A 12 16.02 -0.46 -17.95
N ILE A 13 17.22 -0.93 -18.33
CA ILE A 13 18.43 -0.77 -17.50
C ILE A 13 18.80 0.71 -17.38
N ALA A 14 18.78 1.45 -18.48
CA ALA A 14 19.04 2.88 -18.48
C ALA A 14 18.03 3.65 -17.61
N SER A 15 16.75 3.31 -17.67
CA SER A 15 15.70 3.90 -16.83
C SER A 15 15.92 3.58 -15.35
N ALA A 16 16.16 2.32 -15.00
CA ALA A 16 16.39 1.91 -13.61
C ALA A 16 17.62 2.61 -13.00
N THR A 17 18.71 2.70 -13.75
CA THR A 17 19.94 3.35 -13.27
C THR A 17 19.81 4.87 -13.09
N ARG A 18 18.85 5.54 -13.76
CA ARG A 18 18.51 6.94 -13.48
C ARG A 18 17.82 7.13 -12.13
N GLY A 19 17.01 6.15 -11.70
CA GLY A 19 16.33 6.15 -10.40
C GLY A 19 17.27 5.82 -9.24
N LEU A 20 18.35 5.07 -9.50
CA LEU A 20 19.40 4.82 -8.52
C LEU A 20 20.23 6.11 -8.32
N ASN A 21 20.44 6.54 -7.07
CA ASN A 21 21.27 7.71 -6.76
C ASN A 21 22.77 7.38 -6.86
N VAL A 22 23.18 6.81 -7.99
CA VAL A 22 24.56 6.44 -8.30
C VAL A 22 25.17 7.48 -9.23
N SER A 23 26.45 7.82 -9.03
CA SER A 23 27.15 8.86 -9.81
C SER A 23 27.39 8.48 -11.28
N THR A 24 26.98 7.28 -11.70
CA THR A 24 27.32 6.68 -13.00
C THR A 24 26.24 6.81 -14.07
N LYS A 25 25.18 7.60 -13.84
CA LYS A 25 24.01 7.72 -14.75
C LYS A 25 24.37 7.97 -16.23
N LEU A 26 25.30 8.89 -16.48
CA LEU A 26 25.75 9.21 -17.84
C LEU A 26 26.64 8.10 -18.43
N ALA A 27 27.52 7.51 -17.62
CA ALA A 27 28.42 6.45 -18.07
C ALA A 27 27.64 5.21 -18.53
N VAL A 28 26.61 4.81 -17.77
CA VAL A 28 25.76 3.66 -18.11
C VAL A 28 25.09 3.83 -19.46
N GLY A 29 24.56 5.02 -19.77
CA GLY A 29 23.91 5.27 -21.07
C GLY A 29 24.86 5.07 -22.26
N TYR A 30 26.11 5.55 -22.13
CA TYR A 30 27.13 5.39 -23.17
C TYR A 30 27.62 3.93 -23.30
N ASP A 31 27.85 3.24 -22.19
CA ASP A 31 28.30 1.85 -22.21
C ASP A 31 27.25 0.94 -22.85
N LEU A 32 25.99 1.13 -22.49
CA LEU A 32 24.86 0.40 -23.05
C LEU A 32 24.68 0.64 -24.55
N CYS A 33 24.85 1.89 -25.01
CA CYS A 33 24.85 2.24 -26.43
C CYS A 33 25.95 1.47 -27.19
N ARG A 34 27.17 1.42 -26.64
CA ARG A 34 28.29 0.67 -27.25
C ARG A 34 28.09 -0.83 -27.25
N MET A 35 27.48 -1.39 -26.20
CA MET A 35 27.23 -2.84 -26.09
C MET A 35 26.13 -3.33 -27.02
N THR A 36 25.09 -2.52 -27.23
CA THR A 36 23.89 -2.93 -27.97
C THR A 36 23.83 -2.38 -29.39
N MET A 37 24.73 -1.46 -29.74
CA MET A 37 24.79 -0.78 -31.05
C MET A 37 23.50 -0.02 -31.41
N HIS A 38 22.67 0.29 -30.41
CA HIS A 38 21.50 1.13 -30.58
C HIS A 38 21.86 2.61 -30.52
N ASP A 39 21.16 3.41 -31.30
CA ASP A 39 21.31 4.86 -31.28
C ASP A 39 20.89 5.44 -29.93
N LEU A 40 21.68 6.39 -29.42
CA LEU A 40 21.43 7.00 -28.11
C LEU A 40 20.09 7.73 -28.06
N GLY A 41 19.67 8.37 -29.16
CA GLY A 41 18.38 9.03 -29.27
C GLY A 41 17.21 8.06 -29.22
N LYS A 42 17.35 6.88 -29.85
CA LYS A 42 16.34 5.80 -29.75
C LYS A 42 16.22 5.26 -28.33
N ILE A 43 17.34 5.04 -27.64
CA ILE A 43 17.34 4.60 -26.24
C ILE A 43 16.67 5.67 -25.36
N ASP A 44 17.04 6.94 -25.51
CA ASP A 44 16.48 8.03 -24.69
C ASP A 44 14.97 8.21 -24.90
N LEU A 45 14.49 8.08 -26.14
CA LEU A 45 13.05 8.07 -26.45
C LEU A 45 12.33 6.91 -25.74
N MET A 46 12.88 5.70 -25.83
CA MET A 46 12.30 4.52 -25.19
C MET A 46 12.30 4.64 -23.66
N VAL A 47 13.36 5.19 -23.07
CA VAL A 47 13.43 5.44 -21.63
C VAL A 47 12.31 6.39 -21.18
N LYS A 48 12.07 7.49 -21.91
CA LYS A 48 10.97 8.42 -21.59
C LYS A 48 9.60 7.75 -21.64
N ILE A 49 9.38 6.88 -22.64
CA ILE A 49 8.14 6.10 -22.75
C ILE A 49 7.98 5.16 -21.56
N ILE A 50 9.04 4.46 -21.16
CA ILE A 50 9.03 3.54 -20.01
C ILE A 50 8.76 4.31 -18.71
N GLU A 51 9.43 5.43 -18.49
CA GLU A 51 9.24 6.27 -17.30
C GLU A 51 7.80 6.78 -17.19
N ASP A 52 7.18 7.19 -18.31
CA ASP A 52 5.78 7.64 -18.36
C ASP A 52 4.76 6.49 -18.14
N ILE A 53 5.05 5.28 -18.62
CA ILE A 53 4.24 4.09 -18.32
C ILE A 53 4.32 3.76 -16.83
N VAL A 54 5.53 3.73 -16.26
CA VAL A 54 5.75 3.43 -14.85
C VAL A 54 5.10 4.48 -13.95
N ALA A 55 5.20 5.77 -14.30
CA ALA A 55 4.55 6.84 -13.55
C ALA A 55 3.02 6.67 -13.51
N ARG A 56 2.40 6.33 -14.64
CA ARG A 56 0.95 6.04 -14.71
C ARG A 56 0.56 4.82 -13.89
N GLU A 57 1.31 3.72 -14.01
CA GLU A 57 1.06 2.50 -13.22
C GLU A 57 1.17 2.75 -11.71
N ILE A 58 2.11 3.59 -11.27
CA ILE A 58 2.24 3.97 -9.86
C ILE A 58 1.03 4.79 -9.42
N ALA A 59 0.62 5.79 -10.21
CA ALA A 59 -0.54 6.62 -9.90
C ALA A 59 -1.84 5.79 -9.80
N ASP A 60 -2.05 4.88 -10.75
CA ASP A 60 -3.23 4.01 -10.78
C ASP A 60 -3.27 3.07 -9.56
N LYS A 61 -2.12 2.48 -9.19
CA LYS A 61 -2.02 1.64 -7.99
C LYS A 61 -2.27 2.43 -6.70
N GLN A 62 -1.78 3.67 -6.61
CA GLN A 62 -2.03 4.54 -5.45
C GLN A 62 -3.50 4.91 -5.32
N CYS A 63 -4.17 5.28 -6.42
CA CYS A 63 -5.61 5.53 -6.44
C CYS A 63 -6.41 4.30 -6.00
N GLN A 64 -6.07 3.12 -6.52
CA GLN A 64 -6.75 1.87 -6.18
C GLN A 64 -6.56 1.49 -4.70
N GLN A 65 -5.34 1.68 -4.15
CA GLN A 65 -5.09 1.49 -2.72
C GLN A 65 -5.90 2.45 -1.85
N GLN A 66 -5.99 3.73 -2.25
CA GLN A 66 -6.74 4.73 -1.50
C GLN A 66 -8.25 4.43 -1.50
N GLN A 67 -8.80 3.99 -2.63
CA GLN A 67 -10.20 3.58 -2.73
C GLN A 67 -10.50 2.33 -1.90
N ALA A 68 -9.62 1.33 -1.92
CA ALA A 68 -9.76 0.14 -1.09
C ALA A 68 -9.73 0.48 0.42
N ALA A 69 -8.82 1.37 0.84
CA ALA A 69 -8.75 1.84 2.22
C ALA A 69 -10.01 2.61 2.65
N GLN A 70 -10.56 3.47 1.78
CA GLN A 70 -11.82 4.17 2.05
C GLN A 70 -13.02 3.22 2.14
N GLN A 71 -13.08 2.20 1.28
CA GLN A 71 -14.17 1.23 1.31
C GLN A 71 -14.12 0.38 2.59
N GLN A 72 -12.93 -0.01 3.04
CA GLN A 72 -12.77 -0.74 4.30
C GLN A 72 -13.12 0.14 5.53
N ALA A 73 -12.80 1.44 5.49
CA ALA A 73 -13.22 2.39 6.53
C ALA A 73 -14.75 2.62 6.53
N GLN A 74 -15.41 2.63 5.38
CA GLN A 74 -16.87 2.74 5.28
C GLN A 74 -17.59 1.48 5.74
N LEU A 75 -17.08 0.27 5.47
CA LEU A 75 -17.64 -0.96 6.04
C LEU A 75 -17.44 -1.05 7.56
N ALA A 76 -16.31 -0.56 8.08
CA ALA A 76 -16.10 -0.47 9.53
C ALA A 76 -17.06 0.53 10.20
N ALA A 77 -17.32 1.69 9.57
CA ALA A 77 -18.28 2.68 10.06
C ALA A 77 -19.75 2.21 9.92
N ALA A 78 -20.08 1.46 8.87
CA ALA A 78 -21.41 0.86 8.69
C ALA A 78 -21.67 -0.29 9.68
N SER A 79 -20.62 -1.02 10.09
CA SER A 79 -20.71 -2.08 11.11
C SER A 79 -20.84 -1.56 12.55
N SER A 80 -20.62 -0.26 12.80
CA SER A 80 -20.89 0.35 14.12
C SER A 80 -22.35 0.76 14.34
N SER A 81 -23.20 0.71 13.32
CA SER A 81 -24.62 1.11 13.42
C SER A 81 -25.55 -0.02 13.94
N CYS A 82 -25.07 -0.90 14.81
CA CYS A 82 -25.87 -1.99 15.40
C CYS A 82 -25.54 -2.23 16.88
N LYS A 83 -25.44 -1.18 17.70
CA LYS A 83 -25.21 -1.31 19.15
C LYS A 83 -26.07 -0.44 20.07
N GLU A 84 -27.19 0.12 19.63
CA GLU A 84 -28.09 0.87 20.53
C GLU A 84 -29.50 0.27 20.70
N GLN A 85 -29.86 -0.83 20.03
CA GLN A 85 -31.23 -1.38 20.10
C GLN A 85 -31.39 -2.71 20.85
N TYR A 86 -30.39 -3.14 21.62
CA TYR A 86 -30.53 -4.28 22.55
C TYR A 86 -30.19 -3.85 23.98
N GLN A 87 -30.99 -2.96 24.55
CA GLN A 87 -30.97 -2.72 26.00
C GLN A 87 -32.36 -2.50 26.63
N GLN A 88 -33.43 -2.93 25.97
CA GLN A 88 -34.75 -3.05 26.61
C GLN A 88 -35.23 -4.51 26.58
N ALA A 89 -34.63 -5.32 27.45
CA ALA A 89 -35.27 -6.56 27.88
C ALA A 89 -36.21 -6.22 29.07
N PRO A 90 -37.48 -6.64 29.06
CA PRO A 90 -38.38 -6.46 30.19
C PRO A 90 -37.90 -7.32 31.36
N GLN A 91 -37.62 -6.69 32.50
CA GLN A 91 -37.28 -7.41 33.73
C GLN A 91 -38.46 -8.27 34.18
N LYS A 92 -38.35 -9.58 34.01
CA LYS A 92 -39.20 -10.56 34.70
C LYS A 92 -38.83 -10.52 36.18
N LEU A 93 -39.74 -9.98 36.95
CA LEU A 93 -39.81 -10.03 38.41
C LEU A 93 -39.75 -11.50 38.89
N ALA A 94 -38.71 -11.84 39.65
CA ALA A 94 -38.71 -13.01 40.52
C ALA A 94 -37.99 -12.63 41.82
N ASN A 95 -38.78 -12.38 42.86
CA ASN A 95 -38.33 -12.24 44.24
C ASN A 95 -37.62 -13.51 44.71
N ALA A 96 -36.40 -13.39 45.23
CA ALA A 96 -35.91 -14.18 46.37
C ALA A 96 -34.62 -13.55 46.95
N THR A 97 -34.81 -12.71 47.96
CA THR A 97 -34.05 -12.56 49.22
C THR A 97 -32.59 -13.07 49.30
N ASN A 98 -31.61 -12.15 49.38
CA ASN A 98 -30.66 -11.95 50.50
C ASN A 98 -29.34 -11.26 50.07
N SER A 99 -29.15 -10.05 50.61
CA SER A 99 -27.92 -9.41 51.13
C SER A 99 -26.55 -9.49 50.42
N THR A 100 -25.96 -8.28 50.32
CA THR A 100 -24.52 -7.90 50.32
C THR A 100 -23.69 -8.02 49.03
N GLY A 101 -23.78 -6.97 48.19
CA GLY A 101 -22.68 -6.02 47.93
C GLY A 101 -21.42 -6.47 47.16
N GLY A 102 -21.35 -6.11 45.87
CA GLY A 102 -20.10 -5.97 45.11
C GLY A 102 -20.24 -6.35 43.62
N PRO A 103 -20.13 -5.41 42.65
CA PRO A 103 -20.27 -5.76 41.23
C PRO A 103 -19.08 -6.60 40.72
N PRO A 104 -19.31 -7.52 39.76
CA PRO A 104 -18.27 -8.37 39.21
C PRO A 104 -17.28 -7.56 38.35
N GLN A 105 -15.99 -7.85 38.55
CA GLN A 105 -14.84 -7.30 37.85
C GLN A 105 -14.94 -7.64 36.35
N GLN A 106 -15.32 -6.66 35.52
CA GLN A 106 -15.18 -6.78 34.06
C GLN A 106 -13.70 -6.67 33.69
N GLN A 107 -13.11 -7.78 33.22
CA GLN A 107 -11.79 -7.79 32.60
C GLN A 107 -11.80 -6.96 31.31
N GLN A 108 -10.98 -5.92 31.29
CA GLN A 108 -10.69 -5.09 30.13
C GLN A 108 -9.85 -5.91 29.13
N PRO A 109 -10.20 -6.00 27.84
CA PRO A 109 -9.35 -6.66 26.85
C PRO A 109 -8.07 -5.84 26.66
N GLU A 110 -6.91 -6.48 26.84
CA GLU A 110 -5.61 -5.85 26.62
C GLU A 110 -5.43 -5.54 25.13
N THR A 111 -5.31 -4.27 24.77
CA THR A 111 -4.96 -3.84 23.40
C THR A 111 -3.50 -4.22 23.12
N PRO A 112 -3.19 -5.08 22.14
CA PRO A 112 -1.80 -5.34 21.79
C PRO A 112 -1.20 -4.08 21.17
N THR A 113 -0.41 -3.36 21.96
CA THR A 113 0.48 -2.31 21.49
C THR A 113 1.86 -2.93 21.31
N ASP A 114 2.11 -3.53 20.14
CA ASP A 114 3.47 -3.87 19.74
C ASP A 114 3.82 -3.07 18.48
N VAL A 115 4.36 -1.87 18.74
CA VAL A 115 5.08 -1.08 17.75
C VAL A 115 6.45 -1.72 17.60
N GLN A 116 6.62 -2.62 16.62
CA GLN A 116 7.96 -3.08 16.26
C GLN A 116 8.71 -1.94 15.58
N PHE A 117 9.64 -1.36 16.35
CA PHE A 117 10.67 -0.47 15.84
C PHE A 117 11.62 -1.27 14.95
N ILE A 118 11.54 -1.08 13.63
CA ILE A 118 12.56 -1.55 12.70
C ILE A 118 13.75 -0.58 12.80
N TYR A 119 14.86 -1.03 13.39
CA TYR A 119 16.16 -0.38 13.25
C TYR A 119 16.83 -0.84 11.95
N PHE A 120 17.47 0.12 11.28
CA PHE A 120 18.23 -0.02 10.03
C PHE A 120 19.35 -1.07 10.09
#